data_AF-A0AA41R652-F1
#
_entry.id   AF-A0AA41R652-F1
#
_cell.length_a   1.000
_cell.length_b   1.000
_cell.length_c   1.000
_cell.angle_alpha   90.00
_cell.angle_beta   90.00
_cell.angle_gamma   90.00
#
_symmetry.space_group_name_H-M   'P 1'
#
loop_
_entity.id
_entity.type
_entity.pdbx_description
1 polymer ?
#
loop_
_entity_poly.entity_id
_entity_poly.type
_entity_poly.pdbx_seq_one_letter_code
_entity_poly.pdbx_strand_id
1 'polypeptide(L)'
;MATIHHVIIGNGIAGISAAETIRTYDPDSDISDLPLAGAAPEWYSEKAVAIGAYFVASGAYTVLGPMPPITGSMDVVHLLTQGLKAVVGATFAVEPDPEKAAVLIRNRIEAKRKGLGL
;
A
#
# COMPACT_ATOMS: atom_id res chain seq x y z
N MET A 1 23.81 -7.64 1.92
CA MET A 1 22.95 -6.59 1.32
C MET A 1 21.60 -7.25 1.04
N ALA A 2 20.69 -7.22 2.01
CA ALA A 2 19.44 -7.98 1.94
C ALA A 2 18.43 -7.23 1.05
N THR A 3 18.08 -7.80 -0.09
CA THR A 3 17.06 -7.26 -0.98
C THR A 3 15.69 -7.57 -0.40
N ILE A 4 15.21 -6.75 0.54
CA ILE A 4 13.89 -6.97 1.12
C ILE A 4 12.82 -6.29 0.25
N HIS A 5 12.23 -7.06 -0.66
CA HIS A 5 11.03 -6.69 -1.41
C HIS A 5 9.81 -6.97 -0.52
N HIS A 6 9.44 -6.03 0.35
CA HIS A 6 8.32 -6.24 1.28
C HIS A 6 6.96 -5.99 0.59
N VAL A 7 6.42 -7.04 -0.03
CA VAL A 7 4.97 -7.13 -0.31
C VAL A 7 4.31 -7.64 0.95
N ILE A 8 3.36 -6.88 1.50
CA ILE A 8 2.62 -7.29 2.69
C ILE A 8 1.20 -7.70 2.29
N ILE A 9 0.93 -9.00 2.32
CA ILE A 9 -0.41 -9.56 2.09
C ILE A 9 -1.19 -9.43 3.41
N GLY A 10 -2.35 -8.76 3.35
CA GLY A 10 -3.06 -8.26 4.53
C GLY A 10 -3.45 -9.33 5.55
N ASN A 11 -2.70 -9.40 6.65
CA ASN A 11 -3.11 -9.92 7.95
C ASN A 11 -2.61 -8.93 9.01
N GLY A 12 -3.31 -8.80 10.15
CA GLY A 12 -3.11 -7.73 11.15
C GLY A 12 -1.71 -7.58 11.78
N ILE A 13 -0.76 -8.47 11.46
CA ILE A 13 0.65 -8.42 11.87
C ILE A 13 1.52 -7.46 11.04
N ALA A 14 0.98 -6.95 9.94
CA ALA A 14 1.69 -6.13 8.96
C ALA A 14 2.25 -4.80 9.48
N GLY A 15 1.54 -4.12 10.39
CA GLY A 15 1.96 -2.83 10.94
C GLY A 15 3.25 -2.92 11.77
N ILE A 16 3.50 -4.09 12.38
CA ILE A 16 4.71 -4.34 13.18
C ILE A 16 5.93 -4.49 12.27
N SER A 17 5.78 -5.21 11.14
CA SER A 17 6.87 -5.40 10.18
C SER A 17 7.33 -4.07 9.57
N ALA A 18 6.40 -3.16 9.24
CA ALA A 18 6.75 -1.86 8.67
C ALA A 18 7.55 -1.01 9.68
N ALA A 19 7.15 -0.97 10.95
CA ALA A 19 7.85 -0.22 11.99
C ALA A 19 9.28 -0.76 12.27
N GLU A 20 9.47 -2.08 12.16
CA GLU A 20 10.81 -2.70 12.25
C GLU A 20 11.67 -2.38 11.01
N THR A 21 11.06 -2.33 9.82
CA THR A 21 11.72 -1.90 8.59
C THR A 21 12.17 -0.43 8.67
N ILE A 22 11.38 0.49 9.24
CA ILE A 22 11.79 1.90 9.49
C ILE A 22 13.12 1.93 10.25
N ARG A 23 13.22 1.18 11.34
CA ARG A 23 14.45 1.12 12.16
C ARG A 23 15.67 0.60 11.40
N THR A 24 15.45 -0.20 10.35
CA THR A 24 16.52 -0.76 9.51
C THR A 24 17.00 0.25 8.46
N TYR A 25 16.11 1.13 7.99
CA TYR A 25 16.43 2.14 6.99
C TYR A 25 16.87 3.47 7.62
N ASP A 26 15.97 4.16 8.30
CA ASP A 26 16.21 5.47 8.93
C ASP A 26 15.06 5.78 9.92
N PRO A 27 15.32 6.03 11.22
CA PRO A 27 14.27 6.42 12.17
C PRO A 27 13.52 7.71 11.80
N ASP A 28 14.10 8.58 10.96
CA ASP A 28 13.46 9.83 10.50
C ASP A 28 12.57 9.62 9.25
N SER A 29 12.54 8.40 8.68
CA SER A 29 11.68 8.07 7.54
C SER A 29 10.25 7.72 7.96
N ASP A 30 9.28 8.16 7.16
CA ASP A 30 7.89 7.74 7.31
C ASP A 30 7.64 6.40 6.61
N ILE A 31 6.61 5.64 7.04
CA ILE A 31 6.18 4.40 6.38
C ILE A 31 5.94 4.62 4.89
N SER A 32 5.41 5.80 4.54
CA SER A 32 5.12 6.15 3.16
C SER A 32 6.36 6.24 2.27
N ASP A 33 7.57 6.37 2.83
CA ASP A 33 8.84 6.41 2.12
C ASP A 33 9.51 5.05 1.93
N LEU A 34 9.05 4.04 2.66
CA LEU A 34 9.61 2.70 2.56
C LEU A 34 9.25 2.01 1.25
N PRO A 35 10.13 1.14 0.73
CA PRO A 35 9.89 0.36 -0.49
C PRO A 35 8.98 -0.84 -0.20
N LEU A 36 7.74 -0.56 0.23
CA LEU A 36 6.72 -1.56 0.58
C LEU A 36 5.37 -1.24 -0.08
N ALA A 37 4.54 -2.27 -0.20
CA ALA A 37 3.14 -2.13 -0.63
C ALA A 37 2.27 -3.24 -0.01
N GLY A 38 1.00 -2.91 0.21
CA GLY A 38 -0.07 -3.85 0.58
C GLY A 38 -0.73 -4.49 -0.64
N ALA A 39 -1.21 -5.72 -0.48
CA ALA A 39 -2.02 -6.39 -1.49
C ALA A 39 -3.19 -7.16 -0.86
N ALA A 40 -4.39 -6.97 -1.43
CA ALA A 40 -5.60 -7.70 -1.10
C ALA A 40 -6.32 -8.12 -2.40
N PRO A 41 -5.80 -9.14 -3.11
CA PRO A 41 -6.25 -9.51 -4.46
C PRO A 41 -7.66 -10.12 -4.48
N GLU A 42 -8.12 -10.70 -3.38
CA GLU A 42 -9.42 -11.41 -3.30
C GLU A 42 -10.16 -11.04 -2.01
N TRP A 43 -10.11 -9.76 -1.62
CA TRP A 43 -10.78 -9.33 -0.40
C TRP A 43 -12.31 -9.48 -0.51
N TYR A 44 -12.94 -9.83 0.60
CA TYR A 44 -14.38 -10.07 0.67
C TYR A 44 -15.03 -9.50 1.94
N SER A 45 -14.33 -9.58 3.07
CA SER A 45 -14.90 -9.23 4.38
C SER A 45 -14.68 -7.77 4.75
N GLU A 46 -15.55 -7.23 5.61
CA GLU A 46 -15.41 -5.91 6.23
C GLU A 46 -14.08 -5.79 7.01
N LYS A 47 -13.60 -6.90 7.57
CA LYS A 47 -12.28 -6.96 8.20
C LYS A 47 -11.16 -6.63 7.20
N ALA A 48 -11.25 -7.12 5.98
CA ALA A 48 -10.26 -6.82 4.94
C ALA A 48 -10.33 -5.34 4.51
N VAL A 49 -11.53 -4.75 4.48
CA VAL A 49 -11.70 -3.29 4.24
C VAL A 49 -11.00 -2.49 5.34
N ALA A 50 -11.24 -2.84 6.60
CA ALA A 50 -10.62 -2.16 7.74
C ALA A 50 -9.08 -2.27 7.72
N ILE A 51 -8.53 -3.44 7.38
CA ILE A 51 -7.08 -3.64 7.24
C ILE A 51 -6.52 -2.80 6.08
N GLY A 52 -7.17 -2.80 4.92
CA GLY A 52 -6.76 -1.99 3.78
C GLY A 52 -6.76 -0.49 4.11
N ALA A 53 -7.82 -0.02 4.78
CA ALA A 53 -7.93 1.36 5.24
C ALA A 53 -6.80 1.72 6.21
N TYR A 54 -6.50 0.84 7.17
CA TYR A 54 -5.40 1.03 8.11
C TYR A 54 -4.05 1.11 7.41
N PHE A 55 -3.79 0.25 6.42
CA PHE A 55 -2.54 0.29 5.64
C PHE A 55 -2.37 1.62 4.91
N VAL A 56 -3.38 2.06 4.16
CA VAL A 56 -3.31 3.31 3.41
C VAL A 56 -3.20 4.51 4.35
N ALA A 57 -3.97 4.53 5.43
CA ALA A 57 -3.87 5.57 6.46
C ALA A 57 -2.51 5.62 7.14
N SER A 58 -1.82 4.47 7.24
CA SER A 58 -0.45 4.37 7.77
C SER A 58 0.62 4.64 6.71
N GLY A 59 0.27 5.04 5.49
CA GLY A 59 1.23 5.35 4.44
C GLY A 59 1.65 4.19 3.54
N ALA A 60 1.02 3.01 3.66
CA ALA A 60 1.28 1.88 2.77
C ALA A 60 0.35 1.90 1.55
N TYR A 61 0.91 2.11 0.36
CA TYR A 61 0.18 1.96 -0.91
C TYR A 61 -0.38 0.54 -1.03
N THR A 62 -1.67 0.41 -1.34
CA THR A 62 -2.37 -0.89 -1.27
C THR A 62 -3.14 -1.20 -2.54
N VAL A 63 -2.92 -2.37 -3.13
CA VAL A 63 -3.64 -2.83 -4.33
C VAL A 63 -4.77 -3.79 -3.93
N LEU A 64 -5.98 -3.51 -4.39
CA LEU A 64 -7.17 -4.35 -4.25
C LEU A 64 -7.46 -5.03 -5.60
N GLY A 65 -7.93 -6.27 -5.58
CA GLY A 65 -8.42 -6.92 -6.81
C GLY A 65 -9.83 -6.45 -7.18
N PRO A 66 -10.86 -6.85 -6.42
CA PRO A 66 -12.23 -6.35 -6.60
C PRO A 66 -12.36 -4.86 -6.25
N MET A 67 -13.17 -4.13 -7.03
CA MET A 67 -13.54 -2.75 -6.74
C MET A 67 -14.44 -2.69 -5.49
N PRO A 68 -14.10 -1.88 -4.46
CA PRO A 68 -15.00 -1.65 -3.34
C PRO A 68 -16.28 -0.94 -3.78
N PRO A 69 -17.39 -1.10 -3.04
CA PRO A 69 -18.70 -0.51 -3.38
C PRO A 69 -18.74 1.00 -3.09
N ILE A 70 -17.86 1.77 -3.74
CA ILE A 70 -17.68 3.22 -3.59
C ILE A 70 -17.97 3.98 -4.89
N THR A 71 -18.22 3.27 -5.99
CA THR A 71 -18.45 3.85 -7.33
C THR A 71 -19.70 4.72 -7.43
N GLY A 72 -20.56 4.72 -6.40
CA GLY A 72 -21.69 5.65 -6.29
C GLY A 72 -21.28 7.11 -6.06
N SER A 73 -20.01 7.38 -5.69
CA SER A 73 -19.48 8.75 -5.58
C SER A 73 -18.07 8.84 -6.15
N MET A 74 -17.91 9.63 -7.22
CA MET A 74 -16.60 9.85 -7.84
C MET A 74 -15.65 10.65 -6.95
N ASP A 75 -16.17 11.46 -6.03
CA ASP A 75 -15.34 12.16 -5.04
C ASP A 75 -14.68 11.16 -4.09
N VAL A 76 -15.41 10.12 -3.67
CA VAL A 76 -14.85 9.05 -2.83
C VAL A 76 -13.83 8.21 -3.61
N VAL A 77 -14.13 7.87 -4.87
CA VAL A 77 -13.18 7.17 -5.74
C VAL A 77 -11.89 7.99 -5.89
N HIS A 78 -12.01 9.29 -6.18
CA HIS A 78 -10.87 10.18 -6.35
C HIS A 78 -10.07 10.34 -5.05
N LEU A 79 -10.75 10.54 -3.92
CA LEU A 79 -10.11 10.61 -2.62
C LEU A 79 -9.26 9.38 -2.34
N LEU A 80 -9.84 8.18 -2.48
CA LEU A 80 -9.17 6.93 -2.11
C LEU A 80 -8.05 6.51 -3.08
N THR A 81 -8.18 6.84 -4.37
CA THR A 81 -7.20 6.44 -5.39
C THR A 81 -6.14 7.49 -5.69
N GLN A 82 -6.36 8.76 -5.31
CA GLN A 82 -5.45 9.86 -5.64
C GLN A 82 -5.29 10.86 -4.47
N GLY A 83 -6.39 11.35 -3.91
CA GLY A 83 -6.40 12.42 -2.91
C GLY A 83 -5.62 12.10 -1.63
N LEU A 84 -5.73 10.87 -1.13
CA LEU A 84 -5.03 10.43 0.09
C LEU A 84 -3.51 10.52 -0.02
N LYS A 85 -2.94 10.52 -1.23
CA LYS A 85 -1.49 10.66 -1.41
C LYS A 85 -0.95 11.96 -0.78
N ALA A 86 -1.72 13.04 -0.86
CA ALA A 86 -1.32 14.34 -0.29
C ALA A 86 -1.48 14.40 1.24
N VAL A 87 -2.29 13.52 1.82
CA VAL A 87 -2.63 13.51 3.25
C VAL A 87 -1.75 12.54 4.02
N VAL A 88 -1.57 11.32 3.48
CA VAL A 88 -0.90 10.20 4.17
C VAL A 88 0.19 9.54 3.31
N GLY A 89 0.55 10.10 2.15
CA GLY A 89 1.63 9.56 1.31
C GLY A 89 1.31 8.26 0.56
N ALA A 90 0.09 7.74 0.69
CA ALA A 90 -0.39 6.50 0.08
C ALA A 90 -1.84 6.59 -0.42
N THR A 91 -2.18 5.64 -1.29
CA THR A 91 -3.48 5.50 -1.95
C THR A 91 -3.81 4.04 -2.17
N PHE A 92 -5.07 3.77 -2.50
CA PHE A 92 -5.48 2.50 -3.07
C PHE A 92 -5.25 2.48 -4.58
N ALA A 93 -4.97 1.30 -5.12
CA ALA A 93 -5.25 0.98 -6.51
C ALA A 93 -6.18 -0.22 -6.60
N VAL A 94 -6.90 -0.32 -7.70
CA VAL A 94 -7.81 -1.43 -7.97
C VAL A 94 -7.41 -2.02 -9.32
N GLU A 95 -6.98 -3.28 -9.29
CA GLU A 95 -6.53 -3.99 -10.49
C GLU A 95 -6.86 -5.49 -10.33
N PRO A 96 -7.91 -5.99 -11.02
CA PRO A 96 -8.32 -7.38 -10.93
C PRO A 96 -7.39 -8.36 -11.66
N ASP A 97 -6.55 -7.89 -12.58
CA ASP A 97 -5.54 -8.72 -13.24
C ASP A 97 -4.32 -8.87 -12.33
N PRO A 98 -4.01 -10.10 -11.84
CA PRO A 98 -2.93 -10.30 -10.88
C PRO A 98 -1.55 -9.97 -11.45
N GLU A 99 -1.32 -10.12 -12.76
CA GLU A 99 -0.04 -9.77 -13.38
C GLU A 99 0.15 -8.25 -13.41
N LYS A 100 -0.90 -7.51 -13.76
CA LYS A 100 -0.87 -6.03 -13.72
C LYS A 100 -0.75 -5.51 -12.30
N ALA A 101 -1.46 -6.11 -11.34
CA ALA A 101 -1.35 -5.77 -9.93
C ALA A 101 0.08 -5.94 -9.42
N ALA A 102 0.75 -7.04 -9.78
CA ALA A 102 2.16 -7.27 -9.46
C ALA A 102 3.08 -6.20 -10.07
N VAL A 103 2.81 -5.78 -11.31
CA VAL A 103 3.54 -4.68 -11.96
C VAL A 103 3.35 -3.35 -11.21
N LEU A 104 2.13 -3.02 -10.78
CA LEU A 104 1.87 -1.81 -9.98
C LEU A 104 2.66 -1.81 -8.66
N ILE A 105 2.63 -2.93 -7.95
CA ILE A 105 3.36 -3.10 -6.68
C ILE A 105 4.86 -2.96 -6.90
N ARG A 106 5.41 -3.65 -7.91
CA ARG A 106 6.83 -3.56 -8.26
C ARG A 106 7.23 -2.12 -8.57
N ASN A 107 6.46 -1.42 -9.41
CA ASN A 107 6.75 -0.04 -9.79
C ASN A 107 6.74 0.90 -8.58
N ARG A 108 5.82 0.70 -7.62
CA ARG A 108 5.80 1.45 -6.35
C ARG A 108 7.07 1.20 -5.54
N ILE A 109 7.46 -0.06 -5.36
CA ILE A 109 8.65 -0.46 -4.60
C ILE A 109 9.90 0.16 -5.24
N GLU A 110 10.10 -0.01 -6.54
CA GLU A 110 11.26 0.54 -7.25
C GLU A 110 11.32 2.07 -7.21
N ALA A 111 10.18 2.75 -7.32
CA ALA A 111 10.13 4.20 -7.19
C ALA A 111 10.57 4.67 -5.79
N LYS A 112 10.20 3.93 -4.74
CA LYS A 112 10.59 4.24 -3.36
C LYS A 112 12.04 3.89 -3.05
N ARG A 113 12.54 2.75 -3.57
CA ARG A 113 13.97 2.42 -3.54
C ARG A 113 14.81 3.54 -4.13
N LYS A 114 14.47 4.00 -5.33
CA LYS A 114 15.15 5.12 -5.98
C LYS A 114 15.10 6.41 -5.16
N GLY A 115 13.97 6.69 -4.52
CA GLY A 115 13.82 7.85 -3.62
C GLY A 115 14.75 7.81 -2.41
N LEU A 116 15.08 6.60 -1.93
CA LEU A 116 16.03 6.36 -0.84
C LEU A 116 17.48 6.18 -1.34
N GLY A 117 17.75 6.30 -2.65
CA GLY A 117 19.08 6.10 -3.22
C GLY A 117 19.53 4.64 -3.33
N LEU A 118 18.59 3.70 -3.44
CA LEU A 118 18.81 2.24 -3.50
C LEU A 118 18.53 1.61 -4.87
#